data_AF-A0A4U9HH79-F1
#
_entry.id   AF-A0A4U9HH79-F1
#
_cell.length_a   1.000
_cell.length_b   1.000
_cell.length_c   1.000
_cell.angle_alpha   90.00
_cell.angle_beta   90.00
_cell.angle_gamma   90.00
#
_symmetry.space_group_name_H-M   'P 1'
#
loop_
_entity.id
_entity.type
_entity.pdbx_description
1 polymer ?
#
loop_
_entity_poly.entity_id
_entity_poly.type
_entity_poly.pdbx_seq_one_letter_code
_entity_poly.pdbx_strand_id
1 'polypeptide(L)' 'MLNDTETYFNQAIKQAVAKGDVDKALKLLDEAERLGSTTARSTFISSVKGKG' A
#
# COMPACT_ATOMS: atom_id res chain seq x y z
N MET A 1 9.88 14.05 -5.05
CA MET A 1 9.68 13.91 -3.58
C MET A 1 8.32 13.28 -3.27
N LEU A 2 7.17 13.93 -3.50
CA LEU A 2 5.86 13.30 -3.18
C LEU A 2 5.58 12.03 -4.01
N ASN A 3 5.87 12.07 -5.32
CA ASN A 3 5.65 10.95 -6.23
C ASN A 3 6.54 9.73 -5.92
N ASP A 4 7.77 9.98 -5.44
CA ASP A 4 8.73 8.92 -5.08
C ASP A 4 8.26 8.20 -3.81
N THR A 5 7.78 8.97 -2.82
CA THR A 5 7.15 8.45 -1.60
C THR A 5 5.91 7.62 -1.91
N GLU A 6 5.03 8.11 -2.79
CA GLU A 6 3.82 7.39 -3.19
C GLU A 6 4.13 6.09 -3.92
N THR A 7 5.11 6.11 -4.83
CA THR A 7 5.58 4.92 -5.54
C THR A 7 6.13 3.88 -4.56
N TYR A 8 6.93 4.31 -3.59
CA TYR A 8 7.48 3.44 -2.55
C TYR A 8 6.36 2.74 -1.76
N PHE A 9 5.40 3.49 -1.22
CA PHE A 9 4.31 2.89 -0.44
C PHE A 9 3.45 1.95 -1.27
N ASN A 10 3.12 2.32 -2.51
CA ASN A 10 2.35 1.46 -3.40
C ASN A 10 3.07 0.12 -3.67
N GLN A 11 4.38 0.14 -3.89
CA GLN A 11 5.16 -1.08 -4.07
C GLN A 11 5.25 -1.91 -2.79
N ALA A 12 5.49 -1.27 -1.64
CA ALA A 12 5.59 -1.94 -0.35
C ALA A 12 4.27 -2.61 0.06
N ILE A 13 3.13 -1.93 -0.16
CA ILE A 13 1.78 -2.46 0.07
C ILE A 13 1.55 -3.70 -0.81
N LYS A 14 1.82 -3.61 -2.12
CA LYS A 14 1.68 -4.75 -3.05
C LYS A 14 2.50 -5.96 -2.59
N GLN A 15 3.75 -5.74 -2.17
CA GLN A 15 4.62 -6.82 -1.71
C GLN A 15 4.17 -7.43 -0.38
N ALA A 16 3.77 -6.61 0.59
CA ALA A 16 3.27 -7.08 1.87
C ALA A 16 1.98 -7.89 1.68
N VAL A 17 1.05 -7.39 0.86
CA VAL A 17 -0.13 -8.14 0.46
C VAL A 17 0.32 -9.44 -0.19
N ALA A 18 1.10 -9.44 -1.27
CA ALA A 18 1.56 -10.65 -1.97
C ALA A 18 2.11 -11.76 -1.05
N LYS A 19 2.81 -11.39 0.03
CA LYS A 19 3.37 -12.32 1.02
C LYS A 19 2.38 -12.86 2.05
N GLY A 20 1.17 -12.32 2.10
CA GLY A 20 0.17 -12.63 3.14
C GLY A 20 0.32 -11.77 4.40
N ASP A 21 1.25 -10.82 4.42
CA ASP A 21 1.53 -9.93 5.55
C ASP A 21 0.50 -8.77 5.60
N VAL A 22 -0.77 -9.10 5.83
CA VAL A 22 -1.88 -8.13 5.78
C VAL A 22 -1.69 -7.01 6.81
N ASP A 23 -1.27 -7.33 8.04
CA ASP A 23 -1.01 -6.33 9.08
C ASP A 23 0.06 -5.32 8.68
N LYS A 24 1.09 -5.78 7.98
CA LYS A 24 2.16 -4.91 7.47
C LYS A 24 1.62 -4.01 6.35
N ALA A 25 0.80 -4.56 5.46
CA ALA A 25 0.18 -3.79 4.39
C ALA A 25 -0.75 -2.68 4.94
N LEU A 26 -1.48 -2.95 6.02
CA LEU A 26 -2.32 -1.94 6.70
C LEU A 26 -1.47 -0.82 7.32
N LYS A 27 -0.38 -1.15 8.04
CA LYS A 27 0.53 -0.12 8.58
C LYS A 27 1.15 0.77 7.50
N LEU A 28 1.53 0.18 6.37
CA LEU A 28 2.07 0.92 5.22
C LEU A 28 1.01 1.81 4.57
N LEU A 29 -0.24 1.35 4.51
CA LEU A 29 -1.37 2.15 4.04
C LEU A 29 -1.59 3.37 4.94
N ASP A 30 -1.68 3.17 6.27
CA ASP A 30 -1.93 4.26 7.22
C ASP A 30 -0.84 5.33 7.16
N GLU A 31 0.42 4.90 7.08
CA GLU A 31 1.57 5.81 6.96
C GLU A 31 1.54 6.58 5.64
N ALA A 32 1.16 5.93 4.53
CA ALA A 32 1.01 6.59 3.24
C ALA A 32 -0.12 7.62 3.25
N GLU A 33 -1.29 7.30 3.84
CA GLU A 33 -2.43 8.21 4.00
C GLU A 33 -2.03 9.42 4.87
N ARG A 34 -1.31 9.19 5.97
CA ARG A 34 -0.78 10.25 6.86
C ARG A 34 0.16 11.22 6.13
N LEU A 35 0.89 10.73 5.14
CA LEU A 35 1.79 11.52 4.29
C LEU A 35 1.09 12.12 3.06
N GLY A 36 -0.23 11.95 2.93
CA GLY A 36 -1.05 12.54 1.87
C GLY A 36 -1.14 11.72 0.59
N SER A 37 -0.78 10.42 0.61
CA SER A 37 -1.01 9.56 -0.55
C SER A 37 -2.50 9.45 -0.84
N THR A 38 -2.86 9.62 -2.11
CA THR A 38 -4.24 9.46 -2.59
C THR A 38 -4.47 8.10 -3.24
N THR A 39 -3.40 7.35 -3.52
CA THR A 39 -3.46 6.05 -4.22
C THR A 39 -3.25 4.82 -3.34
N ALA A 40 -2.66 4.97 -2.14
CA ALA A 40 -2.32 3.84 -1.27
C ALA A 40 -3.52 2.93 -0.95
N ARG A 41 -4.68 3.51 -0.63
CA ARG A 41 -5.91 2.74 -0.33
C ARG A 41 -6.40 1.93 -1.53
N SER A 42 -6.43 2.54 -2.72
CA SER A 42 -6.83 1.86 -3.95
C SER A 42 -5.84 0.72 -4.28
N THR A 43 -4.55 0.96 -4.09
CA THR A 43 -3.50 -0.06 -4.25
C THR A 43 -3.70 -1.23 -3.30
N PHE A 44 -3.97 -0.97 -2.01
CA PHE A 44 -4.26 -2.02 -1.02
C PHE A 44 -5.47 -2.86 -1.43
N ILE A 45 -6.62 -2.21 -1.70
CA ILE A 45 -7.88 -2.89 -2.06
C ILE A 45 -7.69 -3.74 -3.33
N SER A 46 -7.04 -3.18 -4.36
CA SER A 46 -6.76 -3.90 -5.61
C SER A 46 -5.86 -5.11 -5.37
N SER A 47 -4.84 -4.95 -4.51
CA SER A 47 -3.89 -6.03 -4.18
C SER A 47 -4.54 -7.16 -3.40
N VAL A 48 -5.45 -6.87 -2.46
CA VAL A 48 -6.15 -7.92 -1.69
C VAL A 48 -7.24 -8.61 -2.53
N LYS A 49 -7.89 -7.88 -3.43
CA LYS A 49 -8.91 -8.45 -4.33
C LYS A 49 -8.31 -9.40 -5.36
N GLY A 50 -7.14 -9.08 -5.90
CA GLY A 50 -6.45 -9.95 -6.89
C GLY A 50 -5.80 -11.21 -6.30
N LYS A 51 -5.91 -11.44 -4.98
CA LYS A 51 -5.41 -12.63 -4.28
C LYS A 51 -6.41 -13.79 -4.26
N GLY A 52 -7.66 -13.56 -4.66
CA GLY A 52 -8.75 -14.53 -4.67
C GLY A 52 -9.14 -14.97 -6.08
#